data_AF-A0A7J5J9V6-F1
#
_entry.id   AF-A0A7J5J9V6-F1
#
_cell.length_a   1.000
_cell.length_b   1.000
_cell.length_c   1.000
_cell.angle_alpha   90.00
_cell.angle_beta   90.00
_cell.angle_gamma   90.00
#
_symmetry.space_group_name_H-M   'P 1'
#
loop_
_entity.id
_entity.type
_entity.pdbx_description
1 polymer ?
#
loop_
_entity_poly.entity_id
_entity_poly.type
_entity_poly.pdbx_seq_one_letter_code
_entity_poly.pdbx_strand_id
1 'polypeptide(L)' 'DDASALLNIPSRRIETEFDTFLSNSFGFGGTNSSLIIRKFKENN' A
#
# COMPACT_ATOMS: atom_id res chain seq x y z
N ASP A 1 5.44 -0.23 19.37
CA ASP A 1 6.13 1.02 19.04
C ASP A 1 7.35 0.77 18.16
N ASP A 2 8.19 -0.22 18.51
CA ASP A 2 9.44 -0.50 17.79
C ASP A 2 9.27 -0.81 16.29
N ALA A 3 8.25 -1.60 15.92
CA ALA A 3 8.03 -1.96 14.51
C ALA A 3 7.49 -0.78 13.68
N SER A 4 6.69 0.10 14.28
CA SER A 4 6.13 1.28 13.60
C SER A 4 7.13 2.43 13.51
N ALA A 5 8.14 2.49 14.40
CA ALA A 5 9.19 3.50 14.36
C ALA A 5 10.03 3.46 13.07
N LEU A 6 10.08 2.30 12.40
CA LEU A 6 10.76 2.11 11.11
C LEU A 6 9.88 2.50 9.91
N LEU A 7 8.59 2.75 10.12
CA LEU A 7 7.64 3.09 9.08
C LEU A 7 7.62 4.60 8.84
N ASN A 8 7.60 5.01 7.57
CA ASN A 8 7.47 6.41 7.18
C ASN A 8 6.00 6.87 7.26
N ILE A 9 5.49 7.07 8.49
CA ILE A 9 4.09 7.47 8.73
C ILE A 9 4.00 9.00 8.87
N PRO A 10 3.40 9.72 7.92
CA PRO A 10 3.32 11.17 8.00
C PRO A 10 2.24 11.63 8.99
N SER A 11 2.56 12.63 9.81
CA SER A 11 1.62 13.24 10.77
C SER A 11 0.64 14.22 10.13
N ARG A 12 0.84 14.56 8.86
CA ARG A 12 0.00 15.44 8.05
C ARG A 12 -0.23 14.82 6.68
N ARG A 13 -1.33 15.19 6.02
CA ARG A 13 -1.59 14.79 4.64
C ARG A 13 -0.45 15.25 3.72
N ILE A 14 0.05 14.35 2.89
CA ILE A 14 1.04 14.63 1.85
C ILE A 14 0.36 14.33 0.51
N GLU A 15 0.29 15.34 -0.36
CA GLU A 15 -0.07 15.11 -1.76
C GLU A 15 1.12 14.47 -2.46
N THR A 16 1.00 13.20 -2.81
CA THR A 16 2.03 12.47 -3.56
C THR A 16 1.36 11.58 -4.59
N GLU A 17 1.86 11.63 -5.82
CA GLU A 17 1.45 10.66 -6.83
C GLU A 17 2.10 9.30 -6.56
N PHE A 18 1.42 8.22 -6.93
CA PHE A 18 1.94 6.86 -6.86
C PHE A 18 1.51 6.07 -8.09
N ASP A 19 2.48 5.34 -8.67
CA ASP A 19 2.24 4.43 -9.79
C ASP A 19 1.97 3.01 -9.33
N THR A 20 2.20 2.66 -8.07
CA THR A 20 2.02 1.29 -7.56
C THR A 20 1.57 1.31 -6.11
N PHE A 21 0.62 0.44 -5.74
CA PHE A 21 0.17 0.27 -4.36
C PHE A 21 -0.22 -1.19 -4.07
N LEU A 22 -0.21 -1.53 -2.78
CA LEU A 22 -0.67 -2.81 -2.25
C LEU A 22 -1.98 -2.59 -1.51
N SER A 23 -3.00 -3.37 -1.87
CA SER A 23 -4.21 -3.54 -1.07
C SER A 23 -4.18 -4.93 -0.45
N ASN A 24 -4.14 -4.98 0.88
CA ASN A 24 -4.26 -6.24 1.62
C ASN A 24 -5.60 -6.23 2.36
N SER A 25 -6.34 -7.32 2.27
CA SER A 25 -7.55 -7.56 3.06
C SER A 25 -7.45 -8.87 3.84
N PHE A 26 -8.01 -8.84 5.04
CA PHE A 26 -8.17 -10.01 5.89
C PHE A 26 -9.65 -10.20 6.22
N GLY A 27 -10.19 -11.37 5.86
CA GLY A 27 -11.58 -11.75 6.08
C GLY A 27 -11.74 -12.67 7.30
N PHE A 28 -12.89 -12.56 7.97
CA PHE A 28 -13.26 -13.45 9.07
C PHE A 28 -13.33 -14.91 8.58
N GLY A 29 -12.68 -15.83 9.29
CA GLY A 29 -12.46 -17.22 8.84
C GLY A 29 -11.04 -17.51 8.37
N GLY A 30 -10.12 -16.52 8.38
CA GLY A 30 -8.69 -16.74 8.16
C GLY A 30 -8.21 -16.49 6.72
N THR A 31 -9.06 -15.91 5.86
CA THR A 31 -8.68 -15.65 4.46
C THR A 31 -7.91 -14.33 4.35
N ASN A 32 -6.68 -14.38 3.85
CA ASN A 32 -5.90 -13.21 3.46
C ASN A 32 -5.89 -13.09 1.93
N SER A 33 -6.12 -11.89 1.41
CA SER A 33 -5.99 -11.60 -0.02
C SER A 33 -5.16 -10.34 -0.21
N SER A 34 -4.18 -10.41 -1.10
CA SER A 34 -3.30 -9.29 -1.45
C SER A 34 -3.43 -8.98 -2.93
N LEU A 35 -3.62 -7.71 -3.26
CA LEU A 35 -3.64 -7.19 -4.61
C LEU A 35 -2.57 -6.12 -4.76
N ILE A 36 -1.65 -6.32 -5.70
CA ILE A 36 -0.63 -5.33 -6.07
C ILE A 36 -1.06 -4.71 -7.39
N ILE A 37 -1.35 -3.40 -7.38
CA ILE A 37 -1.81 -2.67 -8.56
C ILE A 37 -0.73 -1.70 -8.98
N ARG A 38 -0.43 -1.68 -10.28
CA ARG A 38 0.50 -0.74 -10.90
C ARG A 38 -0.17 -0.05 -12.10
N LYS A 39 0.04 1.26 -12.23
CA LYS A 39 -0.34 2.05 -13.40
C LYS A 39 0.36 1.48 -14.63
N PHE A 40 -0.43 1.10 -15.64
CA PHE A 40 0.10 0.60 -16.90
C PHE A 40 0.84 1.73 -17.63
N LYS A 41 2.07 1.45 -18.08
CA LYS A 41 2.86 2.34 -18.92
C LYS A 41 3.05 1.65 -20.26
N GLU A 42 2.43 2.19 -21.30
CA GLU A 42 2.64 1.73 -22.66
C GLU A 42 3.97 2.31 -23.16
N ASN A 43 4.88 1.44 -23.60
CA ASN A 43 6.13 1.87 -24.21
C ASN A 43 5.85 2.04 -25.71
N ASN A 44 5.82 3.28 -26.19
CA ASN A 44 5.85 3.60 -27.62
C ASN A 44 7.29 3.61 -28.14
#